data_AF-A0A7J7XET7-F1
#
_entry.id   AF-A0A7J7XET7-F1
#
_cell.length_a   1.000
_cell.length_b   1.000
_cell.length_c   1.000
_cell.angle_alpha   90.00
_cell.angle_beta   90.00
_cell.angle_gamma   90.00
#
_symmetry.space_group_name_H-M   'P 1'
#
loop_
_entity.id
_entity.type
_entity.pdbx_description
1 polymer ?
#
loop_
_entity_poly.entity_id
_entity_poly.type
_entity_poly.pdbx_seq_one_letter_code
_entity_poly.pdbx_strand_id
1 'polypeptide(L)'
;MNDSNYIVKGNARLPVKWMAPESIFDCVYTVQSDVWSYGILLWEIFSLGLNPYPGILVNSKFYKLVKDGYQMAQPAFAPKNIYSIMQACWSLEPTHRPTFQQICFLLQEQAQEDSREQGYANLPSSSSEQEESSSEQLACCEQGDIAQPLLQPNNYQFC
;
A
#
# COMPACT_ATOMS: atom_id res chain seq x y z
N MET A 1 17.73 30.40 7.64
CA MET A 1 18.30 29.43 6.67
C MET A 1 18.08 28.06 7.30
N ASN A 2 17.23 27.24 6.70
CA ASN A 2 16.67 26.04 7.31
C ASN A 2 17.57 24.85 6.95
N ASP A 3 18.30 24.29 7.93
CA ASP A 3 19.08 23.07 7.75
C ASP A 3 18.15 21.85 7.74
N SER A 4 17.38 21.69 6.66
CA SER A 4 16.43 20.58 6.46
C SER A 4 17.08 19.32 5.86
N ASN A 5 18.41 19.20 5.92
CA ASN A 5 19.13 18.12 5.25
C ASN A 5 19.50 17.01 6.24
N TYR A 6 19.01 15.80 5.98
CA TYR A 6 19.41 14.60 6.72
C TYR A 6 20.84 14.20 6.34
N ILE A 7 21.71 13.98 7.33
CA ILE A 7 23.12 13.62 7.11
C ILE A 7 23.32 12.14 7.47
N VAL A 8 23.74 11.33 6.49
CA VAL A 8 24.16 9.94 6.73
C VAL A 8 25.55 9.93 7.37
N LYS A 9 25.68 9.32 8.55
CA LYS A 9 26.98 9.12 9.23
C LYS A 9 27.45 7.67 9.04
N GLY A 10 28.50 7.45 8.24
CA GLY A 10 29.22 6.16 8.11
C GLY A 10 28.84 5.28 6.89
N ASN A 11 29.45 4.08 6.81
CA ASN A 11 29.16 3.05 5.78
C ASN A 11 27.89 2.24 6.16
N ALA A 12 26.74 2.89 6.17
CA ALA A 12 25.46 2.25 6.48
C ALA A 12 24.91 1.45 5.27
N ARG A 13 24.25 0.32 5.54
CA ARG A 13 23.47 -0.39 4.51
C ARG A 13 22.20 0.43 4.26
N LEU A 14 22.05 0.94 3.04
CA LEU A 14 20.94 1.81 2.68
C LEU A 14 19.72 1.01 2.16
N PRO A 15 18.49 1.41 2.52
CA PRO A 15 17.26 0.76 2.05
C PRO A 15 16.90 1.23 0.63
N VAL A 16 17.75 0.92 -0.35
CA VAL A 16 17.68 1.52 -1.71
C VAL A 16 16.36 1.29 -2.47
N LYS A 17 15.55 0.29 -2.09
CA LYS A 17 14.22 0.08 -2.67
C LYS A 17 13.20 1.14 -2.23
N TRP A 18 13.40 1.80 -1.09
CA TRP A 18 12.52 2.84 -0.59
C TRP A 18 13.01 4.24 -0.97
N MET A 19 14.28 4.37 -1.32
CA MET A 19 14.91 5.66 -1.55
C MET A 19 14.48 6.30 -2.86
N ALA A 20 14.35 7.63 -2.85
CA ALA A 20 14.12 8.44 -4.03
C ALA A 20 15.37 8.49 -4.94
N PRO A 21 15.23 8.74 -6.25
CA PRO A 21 16.35 8.83 -7.18
C PRO A 21 17.43 9.82 -6.72
N GLU A 22 17.05 11.03 -6.28
CA GLU A 22 17.98 12.05 -5.79
C GLU A 22 18.71 11.62 -4.50
N SER A 23 18.07 10.78 -3.68
CA SER A 23 18.69 10.23 -2.47
C SER A 23 19.68 9.10 -2.79
N ILE A 24 19.44 8.35 -3.87
CA ILE A 24 20.32 7.26 -4.31
C ILE A 24 21.56 7.80 -5.03
N PHE A 25 21.38 8.77 -5.93
CA PHE A 25 22.43 9.21 -6.86
C PHE A 25 23.17 10.46 -6.39
N ASP A 26 22.48 11.36 -5.69
CA ASP A 26 23.02 12.68 -5.32
C ASP A 26 23.13 12.88 -3.81
N CYS A 27 22.75 11.87 -3.01
CA CYS A 27 22.70 11.93 -1.55
C CYS A 27 21.86 13.11 -1.02
N VAL A 28 20.80 13.49 -1.74
CA VAL A 28 19.88 14.56 -1.35
C VAL A 28 18.69 13.95 -0.60
N TYR A 29 18.42 14.47 0.61
CA TYR A 29 17.36 13.99 1.49
C TYR A 29 16.49 15.17 1.92
N THR A 30 15.22 15.14 1.53
CA THR A 30 14.24 16.20 1.76
C THR A 30 12.88 15.60 2.11
N VAL A 31 11.91 16.45 2.47
CA VAL A 31 10.51 16.01 2.61
C VAL A 31 9.99 15.34 1.33
N GLN A 32 10.44 15.76 0.14
CA GLN A 32 10.01 15.14 -1.11
C GLN A 32 10.62 13.75 -1.33
N SER A 33 11.81 13.46 -0.80
CA SER A 33 12.34 12.08 -0.81
C SER A 33 11.58 11.18 0.17
N ASP A 34 11.06 11.74 1.26
CA ASP A 34 10.15 11.02 2.16
C ASP A 34 8.81 10.73 1.49
N VAL A 35 8.28 11.65 0.68
CA VAL A 35 7.06 11.42 -0.13
C VAL A 35 7.24 10.24 -1.09
N TRP A 36 8.40 10.12 -1.75
CA TRP A 36 8.69 8.96 -2.59
C TRP A 36 8.66 7.66 -1.76
N SER A 37 9.35 7.66 -0.62
CA SER A 37 9.39 6.52 0.31
C SER A 37 8.00 6.16 0.81
N TYR A 38 7.14 7.14 1.05
CA TYR A 38 5.74 6.97 1.42
C TYR A 38 4.92 6.31 0.31
N GLY A 39 5.17 6.65 -0.96
CA GLY A 39 4.57 5.95 -2.10
C GLY A 39 4.93 4.45 -2.11
N ILE A 40 6.18 4.11 -1.79
CA ILE A 40 6.62 2.71 -1.66
C ILE A 40 5.91 2.03 -0.47
N LEU A 41 5.80 2.72 0.67
CA LEU A 41 5.07 2.23 1.84
C LEU A 41 3.59 1.96 1.53
N LEU A 42 2.92 2.86 0.81
CA LEU A 42 1.55 2.65 0.34
C LEU A 42 1.47 1.38 -0.51
N TRP A 43 2.41 1.18 -1.43
CA TRP A 43 2.46 -0.04 -2.23
C TRP A 43 2.61 -1.30 -1.37
N GLU A 44 3.45 -1.27 -0.33
CA GLU A 44 3.59 -2.37 0.62
C GLU A 44 2.28 -2.65 1.38
N ILE A 45 1.61 -1.61 1.88
CA ILE A 45 0.33 -1.76 2.60
C ILE A 45 -0.70 -2.47 1.71
N PHE A 46 -0.90 -1.99 0.48
CA PHE A 46 -1.93 -2.52 -0.42
C PHE A 46 -1.50 -3.78 -1.18
N SER A 47 -0.24 -4.21 -1.04
CA SER A 47 0.21 -5.55 -1.45
C SER A 47 0.25 -6.55 -0.29
N LEU A 48 -0.17 -6.15 0.91
CA LEU A 48 -0.10 -6.96 2.13
C LEU A 48 1.33 -7.36 2.52
N GLY A 49 2.28 -6.44 2.36
CA GLY A 49 3.67 -6.60 2.79
C GLY A 49 4.56 -7.35 1.81
N LEU A 50 4.23 -7.36 0.51
CA LEU A 50 5.17 -7.86 -0.50
C LEU A 50 6.42 -6.98 -0.55
N ASN A 51 7.54 -7.58 -0.93
CA ASN A 51 8.79 -6.84 -1.12
C ASN A 51 8.68 -5.91 -2.34
N PRO A 52 8.94 -4.60 -2.21
CA PRO A 52 8.93 -3.67 -3.34
C PRO A 52 9.80 -4.13 -4.51
N TYR A 53 9.40 -3.78 -5.73
CA TYR A 53 10.01 -4.22 -6.98
C TYR A 53 10.09 -5.76 -7.06
N PRO A 54 8.93 -6.45 -7.09
CA PRO A 54 8.90 -7.90 -7.06
C PRO A 54 9.67 -8.50 -8.25
N GLY A 55 10.52 -9.50 -7.97
CA GLY A 55 11.36 -10.15 -8.97
C GLY A 55 12.57 -9.34 -9.45
N ILE A 56 12.79 -8.12 -8.95
CA ILE A 56 13.92 -7.27 -9.32
C ILE A 56 14.98 -7.29 -8.21
N LEU A 57 16.17 -7.76 -8.57
CA LEU A 57 17.34 -7.73 -7.69
C LEU A 57 18.00 -6.35 -7.71
N VAL A 58 18.53 -5.93 -6.56
CA VAL A 58 19.29 -4.68 -6.44
C VAL A 58 20.67 -4.86 -7.09
N ASN A 59 20.79 -4.37 -8.32
CA ASN A 59 22.03 -4.35 -9.12
C ASN A 59 21.96 -3.19 -10.13
N SER A 60 22.92 -3.11 -11.07
CA SER A 60 22.97 -2.03 -12.07
C SER A 60 21.68 -1.85 -12.88
N LYS A 61 20.90 -2.92 -13.12
CA LYS A 61 19.61 -2.85 -13.81
C LYS A 61 18.55 -2.17 -12.95
N PHE A 62 18.52 -2.45 -11.65
CA PHE A 62 17.63 -1.77 -10.70
C PHE A 62 17.89 -0.26 -10.67
N TYR A 63 19.15 0.14 -10.55
CA TYR A 63 19.50 1.57 -10.54
C TYR A 63 19.09 2.27 -11.84
N LYS A 64 19.26 1.60 -13.00
CA LYS A 64 18.79 2.13 -14.28
C LYS A 64 17.26 2.27 -14.31
N LEU A 65 16.52 1.26 -13.85
CA LEU A 65 15.04 1.31 -13.79
C LEU A 65 14.54 2.50 -12.95
N VAL A 66 15.12 2.69 -11.76
CA VAL A 66 14.75 3.81 -10.89
C VAL A 66 15.07 5.15 -11.55
N LYS A 67 16.25 5.27 -12.18
CA LYS A 67 16.66 6.49 -12.89
C LYS A 67 15.77 6.80 -14.09
N ASP A 68 15.29 5.78 -14.80
CA ASP A 68 14.42 5.90 -15.97
C ASP A 68 12.94 6.13 -15.57
N GLY A 69 12.62 6.19 -14.26
CA GLY A 69 11.28 6.48 -13.77
C GLY A 69 10.31 5.29 -13.83
N TYR A 70 10.82 4.06 -13.75
CA TYR A 70 9.97 2.87 -13.63
C TYR A 70 9.07 2.99 -12.40
N GLN A 71 7.78 2.71 -12.58
CA GLN A 71 6.79 2.61 -11.52
C GLN A 71 6.28 1.17 -11.40
N MET A 72 6.14 0.68 -10.17
CA MET A 72 5.57 -0.65 -9.92
C MET A 72 4.12 -0.70 -10.38
N ALA A 73 3.67 -1.88 -10.82
CA ALA A 73 2.27 -2.11 -11.13
C ALA A 73 1.37 -1.91 -9.89
N GLN A 74 0.10 -1.59 -10.13
CA GLN A 74 -0.92 -1.48 -9.10
C GLN A 74 -0.97 -2.76 -8.25
N PRO A 75 -0.86 -2.65 -6.91
CA PRO A 75 -0.93 -3.83 -6.05
C PRO A 75 -2.38 -4.33 -5.97
N ALA A 76 -2.54 -5.63 -5.69
CA ALA A 76 -3.80 -6.35 -5.85
C ALA A 76 -4.99 -5.74 -5.08
N PHE A 77 -4.73 -5.14 -3.92
CA PHE A 77 -5.78 -4.59 -3.05
C PHE A 77 -5.86 -3.07 -3.09
N ALA A 78 -5.08 -2.38 -3.92
CA ALA A 78 -5.18 -0.93 -4.03
C ALA A 78 -6.37 -0.51 -4.89
N PRO A 79 -7.27 0.33 -4.37
CA PRO A 79 -8.20 1.10 -5.20
C PRO A 79 -7.45 2.00 -6.22
N LYS A 80 -8.09 2.33 -7.35
CA LYS A 80 -7.44 3.07 -8.45
C LYS A 80 -6.95 4.46 -8.04
N ASN A 81 -7.78 5.18 -7.31
CA ASN A 81 -7.50 6.42 -6.58
C ASN A 81 -6.22 6.34 -5.72
N ILE A 82 -6.09 5.30 -4.89
CA ILE A 82 -4.88 5.10 -4.07
C ILE A 82 -3.67 4.88 -4.98
N TYR A 83 -3.81 4.06 -6.02
CA TYR A 83 -2.72 3.84 -6.96
C TYR A 83 -2.28 5.14 -7.66
N SER A 84 -3.23 6.00 -8.05
CA SER A 84 -2.92 7.34 -8.59
C SER A 84 -2.10 8.18 -7.61
N ILE A 85 -2.39 8.12 -6.30
CA ILE A 85 -1.59 8.77 -5.25
C ILE A 85 -0.17 8.19 -5.23
N MET A 86 -0.03 6.86 -5.26
CA MET A 86 1.30 6.21 -5.32
C MET A 86 2.11 6.68 -6.53
N GLN A 87 1.49 6.72 -7.71
CA GLN A 87 2.15 7.17 -8.95
C GLN A 87 2.59 8.64 -8.87
N ALA A 88 1.78 9.51 -8.24
CA ALA A 88 2.13 10.91 -8.02
C ALA A 88 3.34 11.06 -7.08
N CYS A 89 3.42 10.22 -6.02
CA CYS A 89 4.59 10.17 -5.13
C CYS A 89 5.88 9.75 -5.85
N TRP A 90 5.77 8.97 -6.94
CA TRP A 90 6.91 8.49 -7.74
C TRP A 90 7.23 9.36 -8.96
N SER A 91 6.87 10.64 -8.94
CA SER A 91 7.39 11.59 -9.93
C SER A 91 8.91 11.71 -9.80
N LEU A 92 9.63 11.61 -10.93
CA LEU A 92 11.08 11.83 -10.96
C LEU A 92 11.45 13.24 -10.50
N GLU A 93 10.66 14.24 -10.92
CA GLU A 93 10.82 15.62 -10.50
C GLU A 93 10.25 15.78 -9.06
N PRO A 94 11.09 16.06 -8.04
CA PRO A 94 10.64 16.13 -6.65
C PRO A 94 9.58 17.21 -6.43
N THR A 95 9.65 18.32 -7.17
CA THR A 95 8.71 19.43 -7.06
C THR A 95 7.30 19.11 -7.58
N HIS A 96 7.16 18.06 -8.41
CA HIS A 96 5.86 17.58 -8.89
C HIS A 96 5.21 16.56 -7.96
N ARG A 97 5.94 16.04 -6.96
CA ARG A 97 5.37 15.11 -5.96
C ARG A 97 4.41 15.88 -5.04
N PRO A 98 3.27 15.28 -4.64
CA PRO A 98 2.35 15.93 -3.72
C PRO A 98 3.00 16.14 -2.35
N THR A 99 2.59 17.17 -1.63
CA THR A 99 2.94 17.34 -0.23
C THR A 99 2.18 16.35 0.63
N PHE A 100 2.68 16.03 1.83
CA PHE A 100 1.93 15.19 2.78
C PHE A 100 0.54 15.76 3.11
N GLN A 101 0.38 17.09 3.15
CA GLN A 101 -0.94 17.70 3.35
C GLN A 101 -1.91 17.36 2.21
N GLN A 102 -1.45 17.41 0.96
CA GLN A 102 -2.25 17.01 -0.20
C GLN A 102 -2.57 15.52 -0.16
N ILE A 103 -1.60 14.68 0.20
CA ILE A 103 -1.81 13.23 0.33
C ILE A 103 -2.87 12.93 1.40
N CYS A 104 -2.79 13.56 2.58
CA CYS A 104 -3.80 13.40 3.63
C CYS A 104 -5.20 13.78 3.16
N PHE A 105 -5.33 14.89 2.43
CA PHE A 105 -6.62 15.32 1.86
C PHE A 105 -7.18 14.27 0.89
N LEU A 106 -6.35 13.80 -0.05
CA LEU A 106 -6.75 12.78 -1.03
C LEU A 106 -7.15 11.47 -0.34
N LEU A 107 -6.40 11.01 0.65
CA LEU A 107 -6.74 9.79 1.40
C LEU A 107 -8.05 9.93 2.20
N GLN A 108 -8.30 11.11 2.76
CA GLN A 108 -9.53 11.38 3.52
C GLN A 108 -10.77 11.38 2.62
N GLU A 109 -10.67 11.96 1.42
CA GLU A 109 -11.75 11.92 0.43
C GLU A 109 -12.12 10.48 0.08
N GLN A 110 -11.11 9.63 -0.13
CA GLN A 110 -11.31 8.22 -0.49
C GLN A 110 -11.92 7.39 0.64
N ALA A 111 -11.53 7.65 1.90
CA ALA A 111 -12.15 6.99 3.05
C ALA A 111 -13.65 7.36 3.23
N GLN A 112 -14.05 8.57 2.81
CA GLN A 112 -15.45 8.99 2.84
C GLN A 112 -16.28 8.33 1.74
N GLU A 113 -15.71 8.13 0.55
CA GLU A 113 -16.37 7.42 -0.56
C GLU A 113 -16.68 5.96 -0.19
N ASP A 114 -15.71 5.22 0.36
CA ASP A 114 -15.90 3.84 0.82
C ASP A 114 -17.03 3.71 1.85
N SER A 115 -17.14 4.69 2.76
CA SER A 115 -18.18 4.73 3.79
C SER A 115 -19.58 4.96 3.21
N ARG A 116 -19.68 5.62 2.05
CA ARG A 116 -20.95 5.91 1.38
C ARG A 116 -21.44 4.72 0.56
N GLU A 117 -20.54 3.98 -0.08
CA GLU A 117 -20.91 2.79 -0.85
C GLU A 117 -21.42 1.64 0.05
N GLN A 118 -20.85 1.48 1.24
CA GLN A 118 -21.35 0.53 2.25
C GLN A 118 -22.76 0.86 2.77
N GLY A 119 -23.18 2.13 2.66
CA GLY A 119 -24.51 2.59 3.07
C GLY A 119 -25.67 2.15 2.16
N TYR A 120 -25.38 1.68 0.94
CA TYR A 120 -26.40 1.25 -0.03
C TYR A 120 -26.63 -0.27 -0.10
N ALA A 121 -25.92 -1.07 0.71
CA ALA A 121 -26.05 -2.53 0.71
C ALA A 121 -27.29 -3.08 1.47
N ASN A 122 -28.16 -2.22 2.02
CA ASN A 122 -29.36 -2.62 2.76
C ASN A 122 -30.66 -2.10 2.12
N LEU A 123 -30.91 -2.43 0.84
CA LEU A 123 -32.24 -2.30 0.25
C LEU A 123 -32.86 -3.69 0.00
N PRO A 124 -33.77 -4.18 0.87
CA PRO A 124 -34.79 -5.11 0.44
C PRO A 124 -35.97 -4.29 -0.09
N SER A 125 -36.13 -4.24 -1.41
CA SER A 125 -37.32 -3.65 -2.03
C SER A 125 -37.97 -4.63 -3.01
N SER A 126 -38.74 -5.56 -2.45
CA SER A 126 -40.12 -5.78 -2.89
C SER A 126 -40.88 -6.53 -1.79
N SER A 127 -41.62 -5.78 -1.00
CA SER A 127 -42.70 -6.30 -0.15
C SER A 127 -43.84 -6.75 -1.05
N SER A 128 -44.16 -8.04 -1.03
CA SER A 128 -45.51 -8.53 -1.33
C SER A 128 -45.74 -9.75 -0.46
N GLU A 129 -46.65 -9.58 0.50
CA GLU A 129 -47.13 -10.56 1.46
C GLU A 129 -47.77 -11.76 0.74
N GLN A 130 -47.57 -12.98 1.25
CA GLN A 130 -48.63 -13.90 1.70
C GLN A 130 -48.10 -15.31 2.06
N GLU A 131 -48.28 -15.65 3.34
CA GLU A 131 -48.82 -16.88 3.94
C GLU A 131 -48.18 -18.28 3.79
N GLU A 132 -47.98 -18.86 4.99
CA GLU A 132 -48.12 -20.27 5.44
C GLU A 132 -47.42 -21.42 4.71
N SER A 133 -46.61 -22.21 5.45
CA SER A 133 -47.10 -23.38 6.23
C SER A 133 -46.00 -24.39 6.52
N SER A 134 -46.00 -24.87 7.77
CA SER A 134 -45.63 -26.21 8.27
C SER A 134 -44.16 -26.71 8.23
N SER A 135 -43.69 -27.04 9.45
CA SER A 135 -42.97 -28.26 9.90
C SER A 135 -41.84 -28.82 9.00
N GLU A 136 -40.64 -29.14 9.50
CA GLU A 136 -40.36 -30.22 10.46
C GLU A 136 -38.97 -30.04 11.12
N GLN A 137 -38.85 -30.42 12.39
CA GLN A 137 -37.59 -30.69 13.08
C GLN A 137 -36.95 -31.98 12.54
N LEU A 138 -35.61 -32.02 12.37
CA LEU A 138 -34.76 -33.13 12.84
C LEU A 138 -33.25 -32.94 12.57
N ALA A 139 -32.49 -33.19 13.64
CA ALA A 139 -31.19 -33.84 13.75
C ALA A 139 -29.86 -33.12 13.41
N CYS A 140 -29.02 -33.09 14.44
CA CYS A 140 -27.61 -32.71 14.51
C CYS A 140 -26.67 -33.64 13.72
N CYS A 141 -25.55 -33.12 13.20
CA CYS A 141 -24.32 -33.89 13.02
C CYS A 141 -23.07 -33.02 13.31
N GLU A 142 -22.50 -33.26 14.49
CA GLU A 142 -21.10 -33.44 14.89
C GLU A 142 -19.92 -32.63 14.32
N GLN A 143 -18.97 -32.44 15.25
CA GLN A 143 -17.72 -31.72 15.18
C GLN A 143 -16.72 -32.37 14.21
N GLY A 144 -16.05 -31.54 13.41
CA GLY A 144 -14.88 -31.91 12.61
C GLY A 144 -13.77 -30.90 12.84
N ASP A 145 -12.76 -31.32 13.60
CA ASP A 145 -11.48 -30.64 13.81
C ASP A 145 -10.78 -30.40 12.47
N ILE A 146 -10.52 -29.14 12.11
CA ILE A 146 -9.62 -28.81 10.98
C ILE A 146 -8.49 -27.97 11.54
N ALA A 147 -7.34 -28.63 11.66
CA ALA A 147 -6.08 -28.12 12.14
C ALA A 147 -5.67 -26.80 11.46
N GLN A 148 -5.23 -25.86 12.29
CA GLN A 148 -4.55 -24.63 11.86
C GLN A 148 -3.21 -24.98 11.18
N PRO A 149 -2.91 -24.45 9.97
CA PRO A 149 -1.54 -24.46 9.47
C PRO A 149 -0.73 -23.38 10.21
N LEU A 150 0.37 -23.82 10.78
CA LEU A 150 1.34 -23.03 11.54
C LEU A 150 1.80 -21.79 10.75
N LEU A 151 1.58 -20.60 11.31
CA LEU A 151 2.31 -19.39 10.94
C LEU A 151 3.79 -19.61 11.27
N GLN A 152 4.61 -19.84 10.24
CA GLN A 152 6.05 -19.75 10.41
C GLN A 152 6.41 -18.28 10.71
N PRO A 153 7.27 -18.01 11.70
CA PRO A 153 7.66 -16.64 12.03
C PRO A 153 8.48 -16.06 10.89
N ASN A 154 7.99 -14.96 10.31
CA ASN A 154 8.73 -14.15 9.36
C ASN A 154 10.03 -13.66 10.02
N ASN A 155 11.16 -14.09 9.50
CA ASN A 155 12.49 -13.74 9.99
C ASN A 155 12.89 -12.34 9.49
N TYR A 156 12.25 -11.30 10.02
CA TYR A 156 12.70 -9.92 9.85
C TYR A 156 13.84 -9.66 10.83
N GLN A 157 15.07 -9.90 10.37
CA GLN A 157 16.27 -9.52 11.11
C GLN A 157 16.63 -8.08 10.76
N PHE A 158 16.13 -7.15 11.57
CA PHE A 158 16.62 -5.77 11.57
C PHE A 158 18.11 -5.80 11.93
N CYS A 159 18.94 -5.34 11.00
CA CYS A 159 20.37 -5.11 11.21
C CYS A 159 20.59 -3.80 11.97
#